data_AF-A0A7S2KZ26-F1
#
_entry.id   AF-A0A7S2KZ26-F1
#
_cell.length_a   1.000
_cell.length_b   1.000
_cell.length_c   1.000
_cell.angle_alpha   90.00
_cell.angle_beta   90.00
_cell.angle_gamma   90.00
#
_symmetry.space_group_name_H-M   'P 1'
#
loop_
_entity.id
_entity.type
_entity.pdbx_description
1 polymer ?
#
loop_
_entity_poly.entity_id
_entity_poly.type
_entity_poly.pdbx_seq_one_letter_code
_entity_poly.pdbx_strand_id
1 'polypeptide(L)'
;KKRKLNKQSREELYIAERKDRYNKLHHACSKLLHREAKVVKSFMCQKVGKDIKAAQEKESSIKDSEEAAAEVTAKLLAKTQKRRTKLEQKLEQTKKFELSAIVDVGLKRIGVTSLNSSMDTSDDEKDTTDDKNASSKPSSSQADDPFYADLIESMLQHKRLSSAMDQLNDKVTDFRQWSTRRQQMLMEKDDPAYADEFAGGGKKRKKHMHMD
;
A
#
# COMPACT_ATOMS: atom_id res chain seq x y z
N LYS A 1 -32.01 -24.54 -27.49
CA LYS A 1 -30.56 -24.51 -27.16
C LYS A 1 -30.39 -24.38 -25.64
N LYS A 2 -30.11 -25.47 -24.91
CA LYS A 2 -29.75 -25.39 -23.49
C LYS A 2 -28.33 -24.81 -23.40
N ARG A 3 -28.17 -23.66 -22.74
CA ARG A 3 -26.85 -23.09 -22.44
C ARG A 3 -26.09 -24.12 -21.61
N LYS A 4 -24.98 -24.66 -22.12
CA LYS A 4 -24.05 -25.44 -21.30
C LYS A 4 -23.51 -24.45 -20.25
N LEU A 5 -23.93 -24.60 -19.00
CA LEU A 5 -23.28 -23.95 -17.87
C LEU A 5 -21.83 -24.46 -17.87
N ASN A 6 -20.91 -23.61 -18.32
CA ASN A 6 -19.48 -23.88 -18.19
C ASN A 6 -19.21 -23.93 -16.69
N LYS A 7 -19.08 -25.14 -16.13
CA LYS A 7 -18.72 -25.30 -14.73
C LYS A 7 -17.25 -24.90 -14.64
N GLN A 8 -17.00 -23.76 -14.00
CA GLN A 8 -15.63 -23.32 -13.73
C GLN A 8 -14.88 -24.41 -12.99
N SER A 9 -13.62 -24.63 -13.37
CA SER A 9 -12.77 -25.58 -12.66
C SER A 9 -12.50 -25.09 -11.24
N ARG A 10 -12.06 -25.99 -10.37
CA ARG A 10 -11.76 -25.65 -8.98
C ARG A 10 -10.58 -24.68 -8.91
N GLU A 11 -9.64 -24.85 -9.83
CA GLU A 11 -8.47 -24.00 -10.06
C GLU A 11 -8.93 -22.59 -10.49
N GLU A 12 -9.86 -22.48 -11.45
CA GLU A 12 -10.42 -21.20 -11.90
C GLU A 12 -11.13 -20.45 -10.76
N LEU A 13 -11.89 -21.17 -9.92
CA LEU A 13 -12.52 -20.61 -8.73
C LEU A 13 -11.49 -20.12 -7.71
N TYR A 14 -10.40 -20.86 -7.50
CA TYR A 14 -9.30 -20.44 -6.63
C TYR A 14 -8.60 -19.19 -7.16
N ILE A 15 -8.28 -19.14 -8.46
CA ILE A 15 -7.65 -17.97 -9.11
C ILE A 15 -8.54 -16.75 -8.96
N ALA A 16 -9.85 -16.89 -9.22
CA ALA A 16 -10.82 -15.81 -9.06
C ALA A 16 -10.94 -15.34 -7.60
N GLU A 17 -11.03 -16.25 -6.64
CA GLU A 17 -11.09 -15.93 -5.21
C GLU A 17 -9.82 -15.23 -4.72
N ARG A 18 -8.64 -15.73 -5.15
CA ARG A 18 -7.33 -15.16 -4.83
C ARG A 18 -7.22 -13.74 -5.38
N LYS A 19 -7.66 -13.50 -6.63
CA LYS A 19 -7.66 -12.19 -7.28
C LYS A 19 -8.59 -11.19 -6.59
N ASP A 20 -9.81 -11.60 -6.24
CA ASP A 20 -10.74 -10.76 -5.49
C ASP A 20 -10.19 -10.36 -4.11
N ARG A 21 -9.66 -11.32 -3.36
CA ARG A 21 -9.03 -11.06 -2.05
C ARG A 21 -7.80 -10.17 -2.17
N TYR A 22 -6.98 -10.37 -3.20
CA TYR A 22 -5.82 -9.52 -3.48
C TYR A 22 -6.27 -8.07 -3.75
N ASN A 23 -7.26 -7.86 -4.62
CA ASN A 23 -7.76 -6.52 -4.95
C ASN A 23 -8.31 -5.81 -3.71
N LYS A 24 -9.03 -6.54 -2.85
CA LYS A 24 -9.54 -6.02 -1.57
C LYS A 24 -8.39 -5.64 -0.63
N LEU A 25 -7.37 -6.48 -0.51
CA LEU A 25 -6.17 -6.21 0.29
C LEU A 25 -5.42 -4.99 -0.24
N HIS A 26 -5.12 -4.96 -1.54
CA HIS A 26 -4.43 -3.85 -2.19
C HIS A 26 -5.17 -2.53 -2.00
N HIS A 27 -6.49 -2.52 -2.21
CA HIS A 27 -7.32 -1.35 -1.97
C HIS A 27 -7.29 -0.92 -0.49
N ALA A 28 -7.39 -1.85 0.45
CA ALA A 28 -7.33 -1.55 1.88
C ALA A 28 -5.98 -0.95 2.28
N CYS A 29 -4.87 -1.51 1.78
CA CYS A 29 -3.52 -1.00 2.01
C CYS A 29 -3.35 0.41 1.45
N SER A 30 -3.68 0.61 0.17
CA SER A 30 -3.58 1.90 -0.52
C SER A 30 -4.42 2.98 0.19
N LYS A 31 -5.67 2.65 0.54
CA LYS A 31 -6.60 3.57 1.23
C LYS A 31 -6.09 3.98 2.60
N LEU A 32 -5.58 3.04 3.40
CA LEU A 32 -5.09 3.34 4.74
C LEU A 32 -3.81 4.19 4.68
N LEU A 33 -2.85 3.82 3.83
CA LEU A 33 -1.61 4.58 3.63
C LEU A 33 -1.91 6.00 3.16
N HIS A 34 -2.79 6.18 2.19
CA HIS A 34 -3.16 7.50 1.70
C HIS A 34 -3.80 8.37 2.79
N ARG A 35 -4.72 7.80 3.59
CA ARG A 35 -5.36 8.50 4.71
C ARG A 35 -4.34 8.99 5.73
N GLU A 36 -3.45 8.10 6.16
CA GLU A 36 -2.45 8.41 7.19
C GLU A 36 -1.37 9.35 6.64
N ALA A 37 -0.93 9.15 5.41
CA ALA A 37 0.02 10.04 4.74
C ALA A 37 -0.51 11.48 4.63
N LYS A 38 -1.81 11.68 4.39
CA LYS A 38 -2.42 13.02 4.39
C LYS A 38 -2.25 13.72 5.75
N VAL A 39 -2.46 13.00 6.84
CA VAL A 39 -2.30 13.54 8.20
C VAL A 39 -0.83 13.84 8.48
N VAL A 40 0.07 12.91 8.16
CA VAL A 40 1.51 13.10 8.37
C VAL A 40 2.06 14.24 7.51
N LYS A 41 1.61 14.40 6.26
CA LYS A 41 1.99 15.53 5.39
C LYS A 41 1.62 16.88 6.03
N SER A 42 0.42 16.99 6.59
CA SER A 42 0.00 18.20 7.32
C SER A 42 0.90 18.44 8.53
N PHE A 43 1.21 17.40 9.31
CA PHE A 43 2.12 17.49 10.44
C PHE A 43 3.55 17.94 10.02
N MET A 44 4.07 17.44 8.90
CA MET A 44 5.36 17.88 8.35
C MET A 44 5.34 19.36 7.94
N CYS A 45 4.27 19.82 7.30
CA CYS A 45 4.10 21.24 6.98
C CYS A 45 4.07 22.11 8.25
N GLN A 46 3.34 21.67 9.29
CA GLN A 46 3.27 22.38 10.57
C GLN A 46 4.64 22.44 11.26
N LYS A 47 5.40 21.34 11.24
CA LYS A 47 6.75 21.28 11.83
C LYS A 47 7.68 22.31 11.18
N VAL A 48 7.76 22.32 9.85
CA VAL A 48 8.57 23.30 9.10
C VAL A 48 8.05 24.73 9.33
N GLY A 49 6.74 24.93 9.40
CA GLY A 49 6.13 26.23 9.70
C GLY A 49 6.55 26.79 11.08
N LYS A 50 6.63 25.94 12.10
CA LYS A 50 7.16 26.32 13.43
C LYS A 50 8.64 26.70 13.36
N ASP A 51 9.43 25.94 12.60
CA ASP A 51 10.86 26.24 12.42
C ASP A 51 11.08 27.58 11.68
N ILE A 52 10.24 27.92 10.70
CA ILE A 52 10.26 29.23 10.03
C ILE A 52 9.96 30.35 11.03
N LYS A 53 8.92 30.19 11.85
CA LYS A 53 8.54 31.19 12.86
C LYS A 53 9.67 31.42 13.87
N ALA A 54 10.28 30.34 14.37
CA ALA A 54 11.43 30.43 15.26
C ALA A 54 12.65 31.09 14.60
N ALA A 55 12.87 30.86 13.30
CA ALA A 55 13.91 31.55 12.54
C ALA A 55 13.61 33.05 12.35
N GLN A 56 12.34 33.44 12.18
CA GLN A 56 11.92 34.84 12.10
C GLN A 56 12.09 35.57 13.43
N GLU A 57 11.68 34.96 14.55
CA GLU A 57 11.87 35.52 15.91
C GLU A 57 13.36 35.68 16.24
N LYS A 58 14.20 34.74 15.81
CA LYS A 58 15.66 34.87 15.92
C LYS A 58 16.21 36.00 15.05
N GLU A 59 15.68 36.17 13.83
CA GLU A 59 16.08 37.26 12.93
C GLU A 59 15.74 38.63 13.53
N SER A 60 14.56 38.82 14.13
CA SER A 60 14.19 40.06 14.83
C SER A 60 15.09 40.32 16.03
N SER A 61 15.32 39.30 16.87
CA SER A 61 16.21 39.44 18.03
C SER A 61 17.65 39.82 17.68
N ILE A 62 18.17 39.40 16.53
CA ILE A 62 19.51 39.82 16.05
C ILE A 62 19.50 41.28 15.57
N LYS A 63 18.40 41.75 14.97
CA LYS A 63 18.26 43.15 14.51
C LYS A 63 18.16 44.14 15.68
N ASP A 64 17.54 43.71 16.78
CA ASP A 64 17.31 44.54 17.95
C ASP A 64 18.51 44.54 18.93
N SER A 65 19.57 43.78 18.64
CA SER A 65 20.77 43.70 19.47
C SER A 65 21.78 44.79 19.10
N GLU A 66 21.90 45.82 19.93
CA GLU A 66 22.86 46.94 19.78
C GLU A 66 24.29 46.60 20.27
N GLU A 67 24.50 45.44 20.89
CA GLU A 67 25.71 45.10 21.65
C GLU A 67 26.86 44.46 20.84
N ALA A 68 26.63 44.09 19.57
CA ALA A 68 27.62 43.36 18.77
C ALA A 68 28.24 44.22 17.66
N ALA A 69 29.54 44.01 17.39
CA ALA A 69 30.24 44.61 16.26
C ALA A 69 29.43 44.41 14.97
N ALA A 70 29.15 45.50 14.24
CA ALA A 70 28.22 45.52 13.11
C ALA A 70 28.47 44.40 12.07
N GLU A 71 29.73 44.02 11.86
CA GLU A 71 30.12 42.94 10.94
C GLU A 71 29.65 41.55 11.41
N VAL A 72 29.70 41.28 12.73
CA VAL A 72 29.26 40.01 13.33
C VAL A 72 27.73 39.89 13.24
N THR A 73 27.02 40.98 13.53
CA THR A 73 25.57 41.07 13.41
C THR A 73 25.12 40.82 11.97
N ALA A 74 25.78 41.46 10.99
CA ALA A 74 25.49 41.26 9.57
C ALA A 74 25.69 39.81 9.12
N LYS A 75 26.80 39.16 9.53
CA LYS A 75 27.07 37.74 9.23
C LYS A 75 26.02 36.79 9.84
N LEU A 76 25.63 37.02 11.10
CA LEU A 76 24.60 36.22 11.77
C LEU A 76 23.22 36.38 11.13
N LEU A 77 22.87 37.60 10.74
CA LEU A 77 21.62 37.93 10.08
C LEU A 77 21.55 37.26 8.69
N ALA A 78 22.60 37.38 7.88
CA ALA A 78 22.69 36.71 6.58
C ALA A 78 22.57 35.19 6.69
N LYS A 79 23.22 34.57 7.69
CA LYS A 79 23.11 33.13 7.97
C LYS A 79 21.69 32.72 8.35
N THR A 80 21.01 33.55 9.15
CA THR A 80 19.64 33.30 9.61
C THR A 80 18.64 33.44 8.46
N GLN A 81 18.79 34.47 7.62
CA GLN A 81 18.00 34.64 6.40
C GLN A 81 18.19 33.48 5.42
N LYS A 82 19.42 33.03 5.18
CA LYS A 82 19.69 31.85 4.34
C LYS A 82 19.06 30.57 4.89
N ARG A 83 19.02 30.43 6.22
CA ARG A 83 18.31 29.30 6.85
C ARG A 83 16.81 29.40 6.62
N ARG A 84 16.24 30.59 6.79
CA ARG A 84 14.81 30.83 6.60
C ARG A 84 14.36 30.55 5.17
N THR A 85 15.08 31.04 4.16
CA THR A 85 14.75 30.79 2.75
C THR A 85 14.79 29.30 2.41
N LYS A 86 15.77 28.55 2.94
CA LYS A 86 15.81 27.08 2.81
C LYS A 86 14.59 26.40 3.46
N LEU A 87 14.14 26.87 4.62
CA LEU A 87 12.95 26.32 5.28
C LEU A 87 11.68 26.64 4.50
N GLU A 88 11.57 27.83 3.93
CA GLU A 88 10.45 28.23 3.04
C GLU A 88 10.40 27.34 1.79
N GLN A 89 11.55 27.09 1.15
CA GLN A 89 11.66 26.16 0.02
C GLN A 89 11.24 24.74 0.42
N LYS A 90 11.73 24.24 1.58
CA LYS A 90 11.35 22.93 2.10
C LYS A 90 9.85 22.83 2.38
N LEU A 91 9.24 23.87 2.93
CA LEU A 91 7.79 23.91 3.18
C LEU A 91 7.02 23.81 1.86
N GLU A 92 7.44 24.56 0.84
CA GLU A 92 6.81 24.57 -0.46
C GLU A 92 6.90 23.21 -1.17
N GLN A 93 8.07 22.57 -1.14
CA GLN A 93 8.24 21.22 -1.66
C GLN A 93 7.40 20.20 -0.88
N THR A 94 7.36 20.29 0.46
CA THR A 94 6.53 19.40 1.30
C THR A 94 5.04 19.56 0.98
N LYS A 95 4.57 20.77 0.65
CA LYS A 95 3.18 21.01 0.21
C LYS A 95 2.89 20.39 -1.16
N LYS A 96 3.84 20.43 -2.08
CA LYS A 96 3.75 19.85 -3.43
C LYS A 96 3.95 18.33 -3.49
N PHE A 97 4.36 17.72 -2.38
CA PHE A 97 4.56 16.28 -2.28
C PHE A 97 3.29 15.47 -2.64
N GLU A 98 3.43 14.50 -3.54
CA GLU A 98 2.34 13.62 -3.99
C GLU A 98 2.16 12.44 -3.04
N LEU A 99 0.92 12.21 -2.60
CA LEU A 99 0.61 11.11 -1.67
C LEU A 99 0.71 9.73 -2.34
N SER A 100 0.64 9.66 -3.68
CA SER A 100 0.85 8.42 -4.45
C SER A 100 2.25 7.86 -4.22
N ALA A 101 3.27 8.70 -4.23
CA ALA A 101 4.67 8.25 -4.08
C ALA A 101 4.91 7.48 -2.77
N ILE A 102 4.35 7.96 -1.65
CA ILE A 102 4.47 7.25 -0.36
C ILE A 102 3.61 5.99 -0.30
N VAL A 103 2.45 5.97 -0.96
CA VAL A 103 1.62 4.77 -1.08
C VAL A 103 2.37 3.69 -1.85
N ASP A 104 2.98 4.03 -2.98
CA ASP A 104 3.72 3.09 -3.82
C ASP A 104 4.92 2.49 -3.07
N VAL A 105 5.70 3.33 -2.39
CA VAL A 105 6.81 2.89 -1.54
C VAL A 105 6.31 2.00 -0.39
N GLY A 106 5.20 2.37 0.27
CA GLY A 106 4.60 1.59 1.35
C GLY A 106 4.12 0.21 0.88
N LEU A 107 3.37 0.16 -0.23
CA LEU A 107 2.89 -1.09 -0.83
C LEU A 107 4.03 -2.02 -1.25
N LYS A 108 5.12 -1.45 -1.79
CA LYS A 108 6.34 -2.18 -2.13
C LYS A 108 7.03 -2.74 -0.89
N ARG A 109 7.17 -1.96 0.18
CA ARG A 109 7.87 -2.35 1.42
C ARG A 109 7.13 -3.44 2.20
N ILE A 110 5.80 -3.43 2.19
CA ILE A 110 4.95 -4.49 2.76
C ILE A 110 4.92 -5.74 1.83
N GLY A 111 5.35 -5.59 0.58
CA GLY A 111 5.39 -6.68 -0.40
C GLY A 111 4.02 -7.06 -0.96
N VAL A 112 3.03 -6.13 -0.92
CA VAL A 112 1.71 -6.34 -1.55
C VAL A 112 1.88 -6.45 -3.06
N THR A 113 2.74 -5.64 -3.67
CA THR A 113 2.96 -5.61 -5.12
C THR A 113 3.52 -6.95 -5.64
N SER A 114 4.36 -7.62 -4.85
CA SER A 114 4.93 -8.93 -5.20
C SER A 114 3.90 -10.07 -5.22
N LEU A 115 2.74 -9.92 -4.55
CA LEU A 115 1.70 -10.94 -4.53
C LEU A 115 0.98 -11.07 -5.89
N ASN A 116 0.94 -10.00 -6.68
CA ASN A 116 0.28 -9.98 -7.99
C ASN A 116 1.13 -10.66 -9.08
N SER A 117 2.45 -10.52 -9.03
CA SER A 117 3.36 -11.15 -9.99
C SER A 117 3.28 -12.69 -9.94
N SER A 118 2.81 -13.25 -8.83
CA SER A 118 2.55 -14.69 -8.68
C SER A 118 1.18 -15.12 -9.25
N MET A 119 0.43 -14.23 -9.89
CA MET A 119 -0.84 -14.53 -10.57
C MET A 119 -0.71 -14.68 -12.09
N ASP A 120 0.37 -14.17 -12.70
CA ASP A 120 0.60 -14.21 -14.17
C ASP A 120 1.33 -15.48 -14.64
N THR A 121 1.66 -16.42 -13.75
CA THR A 121 2.21 -17.72 -14.16
C THR A 121 1.08 -18.69 -14.50
N SER A 122 0.36 -18.39 -15.58
CA SER A 122 -0.41 -19.36 -16.33
C SER A 122 -0.15 -19.09 -17.81
N ASP A 123 0.51 -20.05 -18.46
CA ASP A 123 0.80 -20.13 -19.89
C ASP A 123 -0.24 -19.42 -20.76
N ASP A 124 0.18 -18.40 -21.50
CA ASP A 124 -0.30 -18.14 -22.87
C ASP A 124 0.66 -17.15 -23.55
N GLU A 125 1.65 -17.69 -24.26
CA GLU A 125 2.19 -17.00 -25.43
C GLU A 125 1.07 -16.92 -26.48
N LYS A 126 0.36 -15.79 -26.55
CA LYS A 126 -0.18 -15.36 -27.83
C LYS A 126 -0.34 -13.85 -27.97
N ASP A 127 0.40 -13.39 -28.95
CA ASP A 127 0.37 -12.13 -29.65
C ASP A 127 -1.03 -11.56 -29.96
N THR A 128 -1.05 -10.23 -30.07
CA THR A 128 -2.01 -9.30 -30.69
C THR A 128 -3.12 -8.60 -29.88
N THR A 129 -2.95 -7.26 -29.88
CA THR A 129 -3.92 -6.14 -29.97
C THR A 129 -4.44 -5.44 -28.70
N ASP A 130 -4.00 -4.17 -28.63
CA ASP A 130 -4.64 -2.98 -28.06
C ASP A 130 -6.02 -3.17 -27.40
N ASP A 131 -6.07 -3.07 -26.07
CA ASP A 131 -7.09 -2.24 -25.44
C ASP A 131 -6.69 -1.75 -24.04
N LYS A 132 -7.10 -0.52 -23.75
CA LYS A 132 -6.73 0.30 -22.60
C LYS A 132 -7.17 -0.32 -21.28
N ASN A 133 -6.21 -0.75 -20.45
CA ASN A 133 -6.42 -0.84 -19.00
C ASN A 133 -5.33 -0.09 -18.26
N ALA A 134 -5.69 1.09 -17.76
CA ALA A 134 -4.82 2.00 -17.03
C ALA A 134 -4.37 1.39 -15.70
N SER A 135 -3.19 0.79 -15.65
CA SER A 135 -2.53 0.41 -14.39
C SER A 135 -1.03 0.14 -14.58
N SER A 136 -0.26 1.16 -14.97
CA SER A 136 1.19 1.25 -14.67
C SER A 136 1.81 2.43 -15.43
N LYS A 137 1.46 3.65 -15.05
CA LYS A 137 2.38 4.77 -15.27
C LYS A 137 3.17 4.89 -13.97
N PRO A 138 4.50 4.66 -13.95
CA PRO A 138 5.26 4.93 -12.75
C PRO A 138 5.23 6.43 -12.52
N SER A 139 4.34 6.89 -11.63
CA SER A 139 4.40 8.25 -11.07
C SER A 139 5.56 8.33 -10.05
N SER A 140 6.75 7.85 -10.43
CA SER A 140 7.93 7.79 -9.55
C SER A 140 8.81 9.03 -9.65
N SER A 141 8.49 10.01 -10.51
CA SER A 141 9.38 11.16 -10.75
C SER A 141 9.70 11.94 -9.48
N GLN A 142 8.84 11.87 -8.44
CA GLN A 142 9.17 12.43 -7.13
C GLN A 142 9.96 11.46 -6.25
N ALA A 143 9.70 10.15 -6.26
CA ALA A 143 10.44 9.20 -5.43
C ALA A 143 11.94 9.10 -5.80
N ASP A 144 12.28 9.46 -7.04
CA ASP A 144 13.66 9.48 -7.54
C ASP A 144 14.43 10.77 -7.17
N ASP A 145 13.72 11.83 -6.76
CA ASP A 145 14.34 13.06 -6.26
C ASP A 145 14.84 12.86 -4.82
N PRO A 146 16.12 13.16 -4.52
CA PRO A 146 16.70 12.95 -3.18
C PRO A 146 15.91 13.62 -2.05
N PHE A 147 15.37 14.81 -2.27
CA PHE A 147 14.59 15.52 -1.26
C PHE A 147 13.31 14.76 -0.91
N TYR A 148 12.59 14.28 -1.93
CA TYR A 148 11.34 13.57 -1.73
C TYR A 148 11.57 12.16 -1.21
N ALA A 149 12.67 11.48 -1.59
CA ALA A 149 13.07 10.22 -0.98
C ALA A 149 13.30 10.37 0.54
N ASP A 150 14.05 11.39 0.95
CA ASP A 150 14.28 11.71 2.37
C ASP A 150 12.96 12.07 3.09
N LEU A 151 12.08 12.83 2.43
CA LEU A 151 10.77 13.17 2.97
C LEU A 151 9.91 11.92 3.16
N ILE A 152 9.89 11.01 2.18
CA ILE A 152 9.16 9.74 2.25
C ILE A 152 9.64 8.93 3.44
N GLU A 153 10.96 8.73 3.59
CA GLU A 153 11.50 7.95 4.70
C GLU A 153 11.18 8.61 6.05
N SER A 154 11.31 9.94 6.14
CA SER A 154 10.92 10.68 7.35
C SER A 154 9.43 10.55 7.67
N MET A 155 8.55 10.57 6.65
CA MET A 155 7.12 10.37 6.83
C MET A 155 6.78 8.94 7.24
N LEU A 156 7.42 7.93 6.66
CA LEU A 156 7.20 6.52 6.99
C LEU A 156 7.63 6.17 8.42
N GLN A 157 8.67 6.84 8.94
CA GLN A 157 9.09 6.73 10.34
C GLN A 157 8.13 7.42 11.33
N HIS A 158 7.20 8.25 10.85
CA HIS A 158 6.22 8.86 11.71
C HIS A 158 5.31 7.80 12.35
N LYS A 159 5.14 7.83 13.67
CA LYS A 159 4.40 6.83 14.48
C LYS A 159 3.06 6.38 13.86
N ARG A 160 2.30 7.32 13.28
CA ARG A 160 1.03 7.00 12.60
C ARG A 160 1.20 6.12 11.36
N LEU A 161 2.14 6.47 10.48
CA LEU A 161 2.40 5.71 9.27
C LEU A 161 3.09 4.39 9.58
N SER A 162 4.07 4.38 10.49
CA SER A 162 4.70 3.15 10.97
C SER A 162 3.68 2.18 11.55
N SER A 163 2.78 2.62 12.43
CA SER A 163 1.72 1.76 12.97
C SER A 163 0.73 1.28 11.90
N ALA A 164 0.43 2.11 10.90
CA ALA A 164 -0.39 1.70 9.77
C ALA A 164 0.32 0.63 8.92
N MET A 165 1.62 0.76 8.69
CA MET A 165 2.42 -0.24 7.98
C MET A 165 2.41 -1.60 8.71
N ASP A 166 2.52 -1.59 10.04
CA ASP A 166 2.44 -2.82 10.85
C ASP A 166 1.08 -3.51 10.71
N GLN A 167 -0.02 -2.75 10.84
CA GLN A 167 -1.37 -3.28 10.64
C GLN A 167 -1.60 -3.86 9.24
N LEU A 168 -0.94 -3.31 8.22
CA LEU A 168 -1.02 -3.82 6.86
C LEU A 168 -0.14 -5.05 6.66
N ASN A 169 1.02 -5.12 7.30
CA ASN A 169 1.87 -6.32 7.33
C ASN A 169 1.12 -7.52 7.90
N ASP A 170 0.32 -7.32 8.95
CA ASP A 170 -0.53 -8.38 9.51
C ASP A 170 -1.53 -8.89 8.46
N LYS A 171 -2.23 -7.98 7.77
CA LYS A 171 -3.19 -8.36 6.70
C LYS A 171 -2.53 -9.06 5.52
N VAL A 172 -1.32 -8.65 5.15
CA VAL A 172 -0.54 -9.34 4.11
C VAL A 172 -0.13 -10.73 4.55
N THR A 173 0.26 -10.88 5.82
CA THR A 173 0.58 -12.18 6.41
C THR A 173 -0.64 -13.09 6.42
N ASP A 174 -1.80 -12.58 6.84
CA ASP A 174 -3.07 -13.32 6.81
C ASP A 174 -3.42 -13.77 5.38
N PHE A 175 -3.24 -12.90 4.38
CA PHE A 175 -3.47 -13.26 2.99
C PHE A 175 -2.53 -14.37 2.51
N ARG A 176 -1.23 -14.29 2.85
CA ARG A 176 -0.25 -15.32 2.51
C ARG A 176 -0.62 -16.67 3.13
N GLN A 177 -0.95 -16.67 4.43
CA GLN A 177 -1.39 -17.88 5.13
C GLN A 177 -2.66 -18.47 4.53
N TRP A 178 -3.65 -17.63 4.23
CA TRP A 178 -4.87 -18.06 3.55
C TRP A 178 -4.56 -18.69 2.19
N SER A 179 -3.72 -18.05 1.37
CA SER A 179 -3.36 -18.54 0.04
C SER A 179 -2.70 -19.91 0.12
N THR A 180 -1.74 -20.10 1.03
CA THR A 180 -1.07 -21.39 1.25
C THR A 180 -2.05 -22.47 1.70
N ARG A 181 -2.88 -22.21 2.71
CA ARG A 181 -3.88 -23.19 3.20
C ARG A 181 -4.89 -23.55 2.11
N ARG A 182 -5.33 -22.56 1.33
CA ARG A 182 -6.29 -22.77 0.25
C ARG A 182 -5.69 -23.60 -0.89
N GLN A 183 -4.42 -23.41 -1.21
CA GLN A 183 -3.68 -24.20 -2.18
C GLN A 183 -3.45 -25.64 -1.69
N GLN A 184 -3.13 -25.85 -0.41
CA GLN A 184 -3.01 -27.20 0.18
C GLN A 184 -4.32 -27.99 0.08
N MET A 185 -5.46 -27.37 0.41
CA MET A 185 -6.78 -28.02 0.25
C MET A 185 -7.10 -28.39 -1.20
N LEU A 186 -6.53 -27.66 -2.17
CA LEU A 186 -6.69 -27.96 -3.59
C LEU A 186 -5.92 -29.25 -3.93
N MET A 187 -4.67 -29.36 -3.47
CA MET A 187 -3.73 -30.47 -3.74
C MET A 187 -4.03 -31.76 -2.94
N GLU A 188 -4.43 -31.68 -1.66
CA GLU A 188 -4.70 -32.87 -0.81
C GLU A 188 -5.95 -33.66 -1.24
N LYS A 189 -6.78 -33.12 -2.13
CA LYS A 189 -8.00 -33.79 -2.60
C LYS A 189 -7.82 -34.58 -3.91
N ASP A 190 -6.60 -34.67 -4.42
CA ASP A 190 -6.24 -35.61 -5.49
C ASP A 190 -5.85 -36.99 -4.93
N ASP A 191 -5.98 -37.22 -3.62
CA ASP A 191 -5.92 -38.56 -3.03
C ASP A 191 -7.27 -39.28 -3.22
N PRO A 192 -7.35 -40.34 -4.06
CA PRO A 192 -8.61 -41.03 -4.37
C PRO A 192 -9.28 -41.70 -3.14
N ALA A 193 -8.61 -41.74 -1.99
CA ALA A 193 -9.16 -42.31 -0.76
C ALA A 193 -10.30 -41.48 -0.13
N TYR A 194 -10.44 -40.19 -0.46
CA TYR A 194 -11.47 -39.31 0.16
C TYR A 194 -12.79 -39.23 -0.64
N ALA A 195 -12.86 -39.84 -1.82
CA ALA A 195 -14.07 -39.86 -2.64
C ALA A 195 -15.14 -40.85 -2.16
N ASP A 196 -14.76 -41.82 -1.32
CA ASP A 196 -15.66 -42.91 -0.88
C ASP A 196 -16.50 -42.55 0.36
N GLU A 197 -16.06 -41.58 1.18
CA GLU A 197 -16.76 -41.26 2.45
C GLU A 197 -18.04 -40.43 2.28
N PHE A 198 -18.27 -39.82 1.11
CA PHE A 198 -19.49 -39.03 0.82
C PHE A 198 -20.42 -39.66 -0.23
N ALA A 199 -20.12 -40.87 -0.73
CA ALA A 199 -21.00 -41.64 -1.59
C ALA A 199 -22.02 -42.48 -0.80
N GLY A 200 -22.46 -41.97 0.36
CA GLY A 200 -23.55 -42.52 1.17
C GLY A 200 -24.89 -42.46 0.45
N GLY A 201 -25.07 -43.32 -0.55
CA GLY A 201 -26.31 -43.53 -1.28
C GLY A 201 -27.42 -43.95 -0.32
N GLY A 202 -28.36 -43.04 -0.08
CA GLY A 202 -29.52 -43.28 0.76
C GLY A 202 -30.31 -44.50 0.30
N LYS A 203 -30.27 -45.57 1.09
CA LYS A 203 -31.18 -46.72 0.98
C LYS A 203 -32.62 -46.22 1.17
N LYS A 204 -33.37 -46.05 0.08
CA LYS A 204 -34.83 -45.91 0.12
C LYS A 204 -35.42 -47.19 0.71
N ARG A 205 -35.94 -47.11 1.94
CA ARG A 205 -36.73 -48.17 2.58
C ARG A 205 -38.02 -48.34 1.77
N LYS A 206 -38.18 -49.51 1.13
CA LYS A 206 -39.41 -49.91 0.44
C LYS A 206 -40.49 -50.14 1.51
N LYS A 207 -41.56 -49.33 1.46
CA LYS A 207 -42.73 -49.41 2.34
C LYS A 207 -43.50 -50.69 1.99
N HIS A 208 -43.57 -51.64 2.92
CA HIS A 208 -44.39 -52.84 2.82
C HIS A 208 -45.85 -52.42 3.06
N MET A 209 -46.70 -52.52 2.04
CA MET A 209 -48.15 -52.45 2.24
C MET A 209 -48.66 -53.88 2.41
N HIS A 210 -49.15 -54.17 3.62
CA HIS A 210 -50.14 -55.20 3.88
C HIS A 210 -51.51 -54.52 3.90
N MET A 211 -52.49 -55.13 3.24
CA MET A 211 -53.93 -55.17 3.58
C MET A 211 -54.49 -56.31 2.71
N ASP A 212 -54.65 -57.47 3.37
CA ASP A 212 -55.91 -58.20 3.59
C ASP A 212 -56.29 -59.13 2.42
#